data_AF-A0A843T007-F1
#
_entry.id   AF-A0A843T007-F1
#
_cell.length_a   1.000
_cell.length_b   1.000
_cell.length_c   1.000
_cell.angle_alpha   90.00
_cell.angle_beta   90.00
_cell.angle_gamma   90.00
#
_symmetry.space_group_name_H-M   'P 1'
#
loop_
_entity.id
_entity.type
_entity.pdbx_description
1 polymer ?
#
loop_
_entity_poly.entity_id
_entity_poly.type
_entity_poly.pdbx_seq_one_letter_code
_entity_poly.pdbx_strand_id
1 'polypeptide(L)'
;MRPRSQPGDTERLQLLEQQVRELSERLSEVESPRRTRPISEREGATLERRRAARWSMRGEQWTGRVGLLLLFLGLVFLFRYSIEQGWITPTVRVLFGAGLGGSFLVWGVRASRRRPSYGAILLAGAIATFYATGWAASYLYELLARPIAFGWMAAVTALAFMLARRYEQPALASLGALGGFATPFLLRSDSATVTELVVYTTLVLLWTTALYVRRGWRSVLWASLVGALMVLAVAANQAVGGEMWLVQLALVGTWASGAAYPFLREQQLSGDRDPHPGALLPYALELRLLGAGGSAAAVALTSRAWELSNSVTGALFLVVAGLYGAFSWMGTGRPNFVARSAAPVAGALAATGSFLILGDGAARWYAVAAMGAAFLGAGRTARFRGLEWVGHGLFGLVALGALARMIGSGGGGFDAVSWAHIVGVVIAAVASRSIRQPKVKLGYLVGAHLLAMAWIAEHFSSLSEASEWVTVGWGAYGVMLLLAALELGRRRGRYLVRPQAFAASAVTLAVLKLLVVDMAQVSALVRIPLFLGSGLALIAVSAFFQRAAKLPTAGRVTRATGSVPAAGQISGR
;
A
#
# COMPACT_ATOMS: atom_id res chain seq x y z
N MET A 1 15.47 -11.13 107.44
CA MET A 1 16.38 -11.71 106.43
C MET A 1 15.94 -11.23 105.05
N ARG A 2 16.73 -10.36 104.40
CA ARG A 2 16.52 -9.97 102.98
C ARG A 2 17.12 -11.07 102.09
N PRO A 3 16.45 -11.54 101.02
CA PRO A 3 17.08 -12.45 100.09
C PRO A 3 18.11 -11.66 99.27
N ARG A 4 19.34 -12.20 99.21
CA ARG A 4 20.45 -11.69 98.41
C ARG A 4 20.02 -11.71 96.94
N SER A 5 19.90 -10.54 96.32
CA SER A 5 19.89 -10.41 94.86
C SER A 5 21.22 -10.95 94.33
N GLN A 6 21.15 -11.97 93.47
CA GLN A 6 22.36 -12.54 92.86
C GLN A 6 23.06 -11.46 92.03
N PRO A 7 24.40 -11.31 92.14
CA PRO A 7 25.14 -10.23 91.48
C PRO A 7 25.10 -10.26 89.93
N GLY A 8 24.57 -11.32 89.32
CA GLY A 8 24.42 -11.43 87.85
C GLY A 8 23.15 -10.81 87.26
N ASP A 9 22.11 -10.54 88.06
CA ASP A 9 20.84 -10.00 87.52
C ASP A 9 20.93 -8.51 87.19
N THR A 10 21.69 -7.73 87.97
CA THR A 10 21.98 -6.32 87.69
C THR A 10 22.86 -6.14 86.46
N GLU A 11 23.86 -7.01 86.25
CA GLU A 11 24.67 -7.01 85.02
C GLU A 11 23.82 -7.38 83.81
N ARG A 12 22.95 -8.38 83.92
CA ARG A 12 22.01 -8.74 82.84
C ARG A 12 21.07 -7.61 82.47
N LEU A 13 20.53 -6.89 83.47
CA LEU A 13 19.68 -5.73 83.25
C LEU A 13 20.42 -4.59 82.54
N GLN A 14 21.64 -4.29 82.98
CA GLN A 14 22.46 -3.26 82.32
C GLN A 14 22.80 -3.63 80.87
N LEU A 15 23.10 -4.91 80.61
CA LEU A 15 23.43 -5.42 79.28
C LEU A 15 22.21 -5.39 78.35
N LEU A 16 21.02 -5.72 78.87
CA LEU A 16 19.75 -5.60 78.14
C LEU A 16 19.40 -4.14 77.85
N GLU A 17 19.56 -3.23 78.81
CA GLU A 17 19.30 -1.81 78.57
C GLU A 17 20.28 -1.20 77.57
N GLN A 18 21.53 -1.65 77.56
CA GLN A 18 22.52 -1.22 76.59
C GLN A 18 22.16 -1.71 75.18
N GLN A 19 21.72 -2.97 75.06
CA GLN A 19 21.23 -3.53 73.79
C GLN A 19 19.97 -2.80 73.28
N VAL A 20 19.03 -2.47 74.16
CA VAL A 20 17.82 -1.72 73.78
C VAL A 20 18.17 -0.30 73.34
N ARG A 21 19.11 0.38 74.02
CA ARG A 21 19.60 1.69 73.60
C ARG A 21 20.27 1.64 72.24
N GLU A 22 21.17 0.69 72.01
CA GLU A 22 21.83 0.50 70.71
C GLU A 22 20.82 0.18 69.59
N LEU A 23 19.83 -0.68 69.86
CA LEU A 23 18.75 -0.94 68.90
C LEU A 23 17.90 0.29 68.64
N SER A 24 17.62 1.11 69.65
CA SER A 24 16.85 2.35 69.50
C SER A 24 17.59 3.39 68.66
N GLU A 25 18.91 3.52 68.83
CA GLU A 25 19.75 4.39 68.01
C GLU A 25 19.79 3.91 66.56
N ARG A 26 19.98 2.61 66.33
CA ARG A 26 19.94 2.02 64.98
C ARG A 26 18.58 2.19 64.31
N LEU A 27 17.49 2.02 65.06
CA LEU A 27 16.14 2.28 64.54
C LEU A 27 15.95 3.76 64.20
N SER A 28 16.45 4.67 65.04
CA SER A 28 16.40 6.12 64.75
C SER A 28 17.25 6.51 63.53
N GLU A 29 18.36 5.82 63.27
CA GLU A 29 19.20 6.04 62.10
C GLU A 29 18.52 5.49 60.82
N VAL A 30 17.80 4.38 60.92
CA VAL A 30 16.99 3.79 59.84
C VAL A 30 15.74 4.62 59.55
N GLU A 31 15.13 5.21 60.58
CA GLU A 31 13.91 6.02 60.48
C GLU A 31 14.21 7.49 60.18
N SER A 32 15.47 7.93 60.36
CA SER A 32 15.93 9.20 59.83
C SER A 32 15.79 9.17 58.30
N PRO A 33 15.03 10.10 57.70
CA PRO A 33 14.86 10.11 56.26
C PRO A 33 16.21 10.52 55.66
N ARG A 34 17.04 9.55 55.29
CA ARG A 34 18.08 9.79 54.28
C ARG A 34 17.35 10.49 53.15
N ARG A 35 17.69 11.76 52.88
CA ARG A 35 17.26 12.50 51.68
C ARG A 35 17.83 11.79 50.45
N THR A 36 17.31 10.61 50.15
CA THR A 36 17.41 10.00 48.85
C THR A 36 16.53 10.87 47.97
N ARG A 37 17.16 11.71 47.13
CA ARG A 37 16.42 12.33 46.02
C ARG A 37 15.59 11.23 45.36
N PRO A 38 14.29 11.43 45.14
CA PRO A 38 13.40 10.37 44.68
C PRO A 38 14.00 9.77 43.40
N ILE A 39 13.93 8.44 43.28
CA ILE A 39 14.48 7.66 42.15
C ILE A 39 14.01 8.25 40.80
N SER A 40 12.82 8.85 40.77
CA SER A 40 12.24 9.56 39.62
C SER A 40 13.09 10.74 39.12
N GLU A 41 13.78 11.49 39.98
CA GLU A 41 14.65 12.61 39.58
C GLU A 41 15.96 12.12 38.95
N ARG A 42 16.54 11.03 39.46
CA ARG A 42 17.76 10.42 38.88
C ARG A 42 17.47 9.78 37.52
N GLU A 43 16.34 9.09 37.39
CA GLU A 43 15.88 8.53 36.11
C GLU A 43 15.51 9.63 35.12
N GLY A 44 14.84 10.70 35.57
CA GLY A 44 14.55 11.88 34.74
C GLY A 44 15.82 12.54 34.19
N ALA A 45 16.82 12.79 35.04
CA ALA A 45 18.08 13.41 34.62
C ALA A 45 18.90 12.56 33.64
N THR A 46 18.87 11.22 33.78
CA THR A 46 19.55 10.31 32.84
C THR A 46 18.79 10.18 31.52
N LEU A 47 17.46 10.23 31.53
CA LEU A 47 16.63 10.27 30.32
C LEU A 47 16.79 11.58 29.55
N GLU A 48 16.83 12.71 30.24
CA GLU A 48 17.09 14.04 29.66
C GLU A 48 18.49 14.10 29.03
N ARG A 49 19.54 13.62 29.73
CA ARG A 49 20.90 13.51 29.16
C ARG A 49 20.95 12.60 27.93
N ARG A 50 20.26 11.45 27.94
CA ARG A 50 20.17 10.54 26.78
C ARG A 50 19.34 11.12 25.64
N ARG A 51 18.33 11.94 25.93
CA ARG A 51 17.61 12.71 24.92
C ARG A 51 18.56 13.75 24.33
N ALA A 52 19.15 14.64 25.13
CA ALA A 52 20.07 15.68 24.69
C ALA A 52 21.22 15.12 23.84
N ALA A 53 21.84 14.00 24.24
CA ALA A 53 22.87 13.31 23.45
C ALA A 53 22.34 12.78 22.11
N ARG A 54 21.14 12.18 22.07
CA ARG A 54 20.50 11.74 20.82
C ARG A 54 20.10 12.90 19.91
N TRP A 55 19.67 14.03 20.48
CA TRP A 55 19.36 15.26 19.75
C TRP A 55 20.64 15.86 19.17
N SER A 56 21.73 15.92 19.94
CA SER A 56 23.06 16.38 19.48
C SER A 56 23.60 15.53 18.33
N MET A 57 23.56 14.19 18.45
CA MET A 57 24.01 13.28 17.40
C MET A 57 23.14 13.34 16.13
N ARG A 58 21.83 13.62 16.27
CA ARG A 58 20.93 13.84 15.12
C ARG A 58 21.18 15.18 14.44
N GLY A 59 21.47 16.23 15.21
CA GLY A 59 21.79 17.57 14.70
C GLY A 59 23.10 17.57 13.92
N GLU A 60 24.16 16.98 14.46
CA GLU A 60 25.49 16.91 13.82
C GLU A 60 25.46 16.13 12.50
N GLN A 61 24.72 15.01 12.45
CA GLN A 61 24.49 14.27 11.21
C GLN A 61 23.59 15.02 10.22
N TRP A 62 22.65 15.83 10.70
CA TRP A 62 21.81 16.66 9.84
C TRP A 62 22.61 17.79 9.19
N THR A 63 23.42 18.50 9.96
CA THR A 63 24.29 19.57 9.45
C THR A 63 25.28 19.02 8.42
N GLY A 64 25.87 17.84 8.66
CA GLY A 64 26.73 17.18 7.68
C GLY A 64 26.00 16.79 6.38
N ARG A 65 24.77 16.26 6.47
CA ARG A 65 23.96 15.93 5.28
C ARG A 65 23.52 17.17 4.51
N VAL A 66 23.14 18.24 5.21
CA VAL A 66 22.76 19.53 4.60
C VAL A 66 23.98 20.19 3.95
N GLY A 67 25.13 20.19 4.63
CA GLY A 67 26.39 20.70 4.05
C GLY A 67 26.81 19.94 2.80
N LEU A 68 26.72 18.60 2.81
CA LEU A 68 26.99 17.77 1.63
C LEU A 68 26.00 18.04 0.49
N LEU A 69 24.72 18.25 0.81
CA LEU A 69 23.69 18.60 -0.17
C LEU A 69 23.97 19.97 -0.81
N LEU A 70 24.33 20.98 -0.01
CA LEU A 70 24.70 22.31 -0.50
C LEU A 70 25.96 22.27 -1.36
N LEU A 71 26.98 21.51 -0.96
CA LEU A 71 28.19 21.31 -1.76
C LEU A 71 27.86 20.64 -3.11
N PHE A 72 27.05 19.57 -3.08
CA PHE A 72 26.60 18.89 -4.30
C PHE A 72 25.81 19.84 -5.21
N LEU A 73 24.90 20.63 -4.64
CA LEU A 73 24.13 21.62 -5.39
C LEU A 73 25.02 22.71 -5.99
N GLY A 74 26.02 23.18 -5.25
CA GLY A 74 27.04 24.10 -5.74
C GLY A 74 27.85 23.52 -6.90
N LEU A 75 28.24 22.24 -6.83
CA LEU A 75 28.94 21.56 -7.92
C LEU A 75 28.06 21.43 -9.18
N VAL A 76 26.77 21.12 -9.02
CA VAL A 76 25.81 21.08 -10.13
C VAL A 76 25.66 22.46 -10.77
N PHE A 77 25.56 23.53 -9.98
CA PHE A 77 25.50 24.90 -10.50
C PHE A 77 26.79 25.33 -11.18
N LEU A 78 27.96 24.97 -10.63
CA LEU A 78 29.25 25.26 -11.25
C LEU A 78 29.39 24.52 -12.60
N PHE A 79 28.98 23.25 -12.65
CA PHE A 79 28.96 22.48 -13.89
C PHE A 79 28.03 23.14 -14.92
N ARG A 80 26.81 23.53 -14.52
CA ARG A 80 25.88 24.27 -15.38
C ARG A 80 26.48 25.60 -15.87
N TYR A 81 27.09 26.38 -15.00
CA TYR A 81 27.74 27.65 -15.36
C TYR A 81 28.87 27.42 -16.37
N SER A 82 29.70 26.41 -16.17
CA SER A 82 30.78 26.05 -17.11
C SER A 82 30.26 25.61 -18.50
N ILE A 83 29.05 25.05 -18.55
CA ILE A 83 28.33 24.72 -19.78
C ILE A 83 27.85 25.99 -20.48
N GLU A 84 27.27 26.93 -19.73
CA GLU A 84 26.75 28.20 -20.24
C GLU A 84 27.87 29.12 -20.76
N GLN A 85 29.05 29.08 -20.12
CA GLN A 85 30.25 29.82 -20.57
C GLN A 85 31.02 29.12 -21.70
N GLY A 86 30.58 27.95 -22.16
CA GLY A 86 31.22 27.21 -23.25
C GLY A 86 32.54 26.51 -22.88
N TRP A 87 32.98 26.52 -21.62
CA TRP A 87 34.22 25.87 -21.17
C TRP A 87 34.18 24.35 -21.32
N ILE A 88 33.01 23.75 -21.08
CA ILE A 88 32.81 22.31 -21.23
C ILE A 88 32.01 22.06 -22.51
N THR A 89 32.69 21.68 -23.58
CA THR A 89 32.06 21.35 -24.87
C THR A 89 31.21 20.06 -24.77
N PRO A 90 30.21 19.86 -25.64
CA PRO A 90 29.39 18.63 -25.62
C PRO A 90 30.20 17.34 -25.61
N THR A 91 31.28 17.27 -26.38
CA THR A 91 32.20 16.10 -26.41
C THR A 91 32.82 15.83 -25.05
N VAL A 92 33.30 16.88 -24.36
CA VAL A 92 33.90 16.74 -23.02
C VAL A 92 32.85 16.27 -22.01
N ARG A 93 31.59 16.71 -22.12
CA ARG A 93 30.48 16.24 -21.26
C ARG A 93 30.23 14.74 -21.41
N VAL A 94 30.22 14.26 -22.66
CA VAL A 94 30.05 12.84 -22.97
C VAL A 94 31.24 12.02 -22.45
N LEU A 95 32.47 12.50 -22.65
CA LEU A 95 33.67 11.84 -22.12
C LEU A 95 33.69 11.80 -20.59
N PHE A 96 33.25 12.87 -19.93
CA PHE A 96 33.11 12.91 -18.48
C PHE A 96 32.05 11.92 -17.99
N GLY A 97 30.91 11.83 -18.66
CA GLY A 97 29.88 10.83 -18.38
C GLY A 97 30.40 9.39 -18.53
N ALA A 98 31.11 9.12 -19.63
CA ALA A 98 31.75 7.83 -19.86
C ALA A 98 32.81 7.50 -18.81
N GLY A 99 33.64 8.47 -18.42
CA GLY A 99 34.64 8.33 -17.36
C GLY A 99 34.01 8.05 -16.00
N LEU A 100 32.93 8.77 -15.65
CA LEU A 100 32.19 8.55 -14.42
C LEU A 100 31.55 7.16 -14.39
N GLY A 101 30.88 6.74 -15.47
CA GLY A 101 30.33 5.39 -15.61
C GLY A 101 31.42 4.31 -15.51
N GLY A 102 32.58 4.53 -16.13
CA GLY A 102 33.75 3.67 -16.03
C GLY A 102 34.29 3.55 -14.60
N SER A 103 34.35 4.67 -13.86
CA SER A 103 34.79 4.68 -12.46
C SER A 103 33.84 3.86 -11.57
N PHE A 104 32.53 4.02 -11.74
CA PHE A 104 31.52 3.21 -11.06
C PHE A 104 31.60 1.73 -11.44
N LEU A 105 31.90 1.41 -12.69
CA LEU A 105 32.07 0.02 -13.13
C LEU A 105 33.29 -0.61 -12.45
N VAL A 106 34.44 0.05 -12.49
CA VAL A 106 35.70 -0.46 -11.90
C VAL A 106 35.57 -0.63 -10.40
N TRP A 107 35.08 0.41 -9.69
CA TRP A 107 34.88 0.35 -8.25
C TRP A 107 33.76 -0.61 -7.87
N GLY A 108 32.69 -0.69 -8.67
CA GLY A 108 31.60 -1.63 -8.48
C GLY A 108 32.07 -3.07 -8.56
N VAL A 109 32.84 -3.43 -9.60
CA VAL A 109 33.45 -4.76 -9.75
C VAL A 109 34.36 -5.09 -8.57
N ARG A 110 35.20 -4.13 -8.14
CA ARG A 110 36.11 -4.33 -7.00
C ARG A 110 35.35 -4.47 -5.67
N ALA A 111 34.29 -3.70 -5.49
CA ALA A 111 33.45 -3.71 -4.30
C ALA A 111 32.58 -4.98 -4.22
N SER A 112 32.07 -5.49 -5.35
CA SER A 112 31.17 -6.66 -5.39
C SER A 112 31.77 -7.93 -4.77
N ARG A 113 33.11 -8.04 -4.70
CA ARG A 113 33.79 -9.17 -4.03
C ARG A 113 33.78 -9.08 -2.50
N ARG A 114 33.77 -7.86 -1.94
CA ARG A 114 33.89 -7.62 -0.48
C ARG A 114 32.59 -7.14 0.16
N ARG A 115 31.77 -6.40 -0.59
CA ARG A 115 30.51 -5.78 -0.16
C ARG A 115 29.48 -5.87 -1.30
N PRO A 116 28.82 -7.03 -1.49
CA PRO A 116 27.96 -7.30 -2.64
C PRO A 116 26.85 -6.26 -2.86
N SER A 117 26.16 -5.83 -1.80
CA SER A 117 25.09 -4.82 -1.90
C SER A 117 25.62 -3.45 -2.36
N TYR A 118 26.78 -3.03 -1.85
CA TYR A 118 27.40 -1.77 -2.27
C TYR A 118 27.94 -1.85 -3.71
N GLY A 119 28.55 -2.99 -4.06
CA GLY A 119 28.97 -3.27 -5.44
C GLY A 119 27.79 -3.24 -6.42
N ALA A 120 26.64 -3.81 -6.06
CA ALA A 120 25.44 -3.78 -6.88
C ALA A 120 24.94 -2.35 -7.14
N ILE A 121 24.97 -1.47 -6.13
CA ILE A 121 24.59 -0.05 -6.29
C ILE A 121 25.55 0.67 -7.25
N LEU A 122 26.86 0.47 -7.09
CA LEU A 122 27.85 1.08 -7.98
C LEU A 122 27.72 0.57 -9.42
N LEU A 123 27.52 -0.75 -9.61
CA LEU A 123 27.30 -1.33 -10.94
C LEU A 123 26.00 -0.83 -11.57
N ALA A 124 24.93 -0.68 -10.80
CA ALA A 124 23.68 -0.09 -11.29
C ALA A 124 23.90 1.38 -11.70
N GLY A 125 24.65 2.14 -10.89
CA GLY A 125 25.10 3.49 -11.23
C GLY A 125 25.86 3.54 -12.55
N ALA A 126 26.82 2.63 -12.75
CA ALA A 126 27.57 2.54 -14.00
C ALA A 126 26.66 2.32 -15.22
N ILE A 127 25.75 1.34 -15.16
CA ILE A 127 24.80 1.05 -16.24
C ILE A 127 23.91 2.28 -16.52
N ALA A 128 23.34 2.90 -15.48
CA ALA A 128 22.50 4.08 -15.64
C ALA A 128 23.26 5.26 -16.26
N THR A 129 24.50 5.52 -15.80
CA THR A 129 25.36 6.56 -16.36
C THR A 129 25.73 6.30 -17.82
N PHE A 130 26.04 5.06 -18.20
CA PHE A 130 26.33 4.73 -19.60
C PHE A 130 25.12 4.88 -20.51
N TYR A 131 23.93 4.51 -20.05
CA TYR A 131 22.67 4.77 -20.75
C TYR A 131 22.43 6.27 -20.95
N ALA A 132 22.54 7.05 -19.87
CA ALA A 132 22.38 8.50 -19.94
C ALA A 132 23.42 9.16 -20.86
N THR A 133 24.66 8.67 -20.84
CA THR A 133 25.75 9.15 -21.69
C THR A 133 25.47 8.86 -23.17
N GLY A 134 25.04 7.62 -23.50
CA GLY A 134 24.68 7.25 -24.87
C GLY A 134 23.51 8.07 -25.40
N TRP A 135 22.45 8.22 -24.58
CA TRP A 135 21.30 9.05 -24.91
C TRP A 135 21.68 10.52 -25.12
N ALA A 136 22.45 11.12 -24.20
CA ALA A 136 22.86 12.51 -24.31
C ALA A 136 23.75 12.74 -25.54
N ALA A 137 24.68 11.81 -25.82
CA ALA A 137 25.57 11.90 -26.97
C ALA A 137 24.82 11.87 -28.31
N SER A 138 23.70 11.13 -28.42
CA SER A 138 22.92 11.09 -29.66
C SER A 138 21.79 12.13 -29.72
N TYR A 139 20.97 12.22 -28.67
CA TYR A 139 19.73 12.99 -28.69
C TYR A 139 19.92 14.44 -28.26
N LEU A 140 20.72 14.67 -27.20
CA LEU A 140 20.88 16.02 -26.64
C LEU A 140 21.98 16.81 -27.35
N TYR A 141 23.02 16.13 -27.83
CA TYR A 141 24.22 16.74 -28.40
C TYR A 141 24.48 16.38 -29.86
N GLU A 142 23.73 15.42 -30.43
CA GLU A 142 23.86 15.00 -31.84
C GLU A 142 25.28 14.62 -32.28
N LEU A 143 26.12 14.17 -31.34
CA LEU A 143 27.52 13.79 -31.56
C LEU A 143 27.66 12.40 -32.15
N LEU A 144 26.74 11.49 -31.82
CA LEU A 144 26.76 10.11 -32.29
C LEU A 144 25.60 9.84 -33.25
N ALA A 145 25.92 9.25 -34.39
CA ALA A 145 24.93 8.72 -35.31
C ALA A 145 24.07 7.65 -34.63
N ARG A 146 22.77 7.62 -34.95
CA ARG A 146 21.79 6.74 -34.29
C ARG A 146 22.20 5.26 -34.25
N PRO A 147 22.74 4.63 -35.33
CA PRO A 147 23.16 3.23 -35.26
C PRO A 147 24.28 2.98 -34.25
N ILE A 148 25.21 3.93 -34.11
CA ILE A 148 26.32 3.84 -33.15
C ILE A 148 25.78 3.96 -31.72
N ALA A 149 24.88 4.91 -31.47
CA ALA A 149 24.24 5.08 -30.18
C ALA A 149 23.39 3.86 -29.78
N PHE A 150 22.66 3.29 -30.74
CA PHE A 150 21.90 2.06 -30.55
C PHE A 150 22.82 0.88 -30.20
N GLY A 151 23.91 0.69 -30.96
CA GLY A 151 24.92 -0.33 -30.68
C GLY A 151 25.57 -0.17 -29.30
N TRP A 152 25.85 1.07 -28.89
CA TRP A 152 26.33 1.38 -27.54
C TRP A 152 25.32 0.98 -26.46
N MET A 153 24.05 1.37 -26.60
CA MET A 153 23.00 1.04 -25.62
C MET A 153 22.74 -0.47 -25.57
N ALA A 154 22.79 -1.17 -26.70
CA ALA A 154 22.75 -2.63 -26.75
C ALA A 154 23.94 -3.27 -26.01
N ALA A 155 25.15 -2.75 -26.19
CA ALA A 155 26.34 -3.21 -25.47
C ALA A 155 26.22 -2.99 -23.95
N VAL A 156 25.69 -1.84 -23.53
CA VAL A 156 25.41 -1.54 -22.11
C VAL A 156 24.35 -2.49 -21.55
N THR A 157 23.31 -2.81 -22.33
CA THR A 157 22.29 -3.81 -21.99
C THR A 157 22.94 -5.18 -21.74
N ALA A 158 23.79 -5.62 -22.68
CA ALA A 158 24.50 -6.89 -22.60
C ALA A 158 25.45 -6.93 -21.39
N LEU A 159 26.15 -5.82 -21.13
CA LEU A 159 26.99 -5.64 -19.94
C LEU A 159 26.16 -5.77 -18.66
N ALA A 160 24.99 -5.15 -18.58
CA ALA A 160 24.09 -5.25 -17.43
C ALA A 160 23.67 -6.70 -17.17
N PHE A 161 23.28 -7.45 -18.21
CA PHE A 161 22.94 -8.86 -18.07
C PHE A 161 24.13 -9.75 -17.72
N MET A 162 25.31 -9.49 -18.29
CA MET A 162 26.54 -10.20 -17.95
C MET A 162 26.89 -9.99 -16.47
N LEU A 163 26.86 -8.74 -15.99
CA LEU A 163 27.14 -8.40 -14.59
C LEU A 163 26.08 -8.97 -13.64
N ALA A 164 24.80 -8.91 -14.02
CA ALA A 164 23.71 -9.51 -13.27
C ALA A 164 23.95 -11.01 -13.05
N ARG A 165 24.29 -11.73 -14.13
CA ARG A 165 24.61 -13.17 -14.08
C ARG A 165 25.85 -13.45 -13.24
N ARG A 166 26.93 -12.67 -13.41
CA ARG A 166 28.21 -12.86 -12.72
C ARG A 166 28.12 -12.66 -11.21
N TYR A 167 27.33 -11.67 -10.77
CA TYR A 167 27.23 -11.29 -9.36
C TYR A 167 25.93 -11.71 -8.69
N GLU A 168 25.08 -12.49 -9.38
CA GLU A 168 23.79 -12.94 -8.85
C GLU A 168 22.89 -11.78 -8.40
N GLN A 169 22.86 -10.69 -9.19
CA GLN A 169 22.14 -9.46 -8.84
C GLN A 169 20.92 -9.25 -9.77
N PRO A 170 19.70 -9.60 -9.33
CA PRO A 170 18.47 -9.40 -10.11
C PRO A 170 18.23 -7.94 -10.50
N ALA A 171 18.64 -6.99 -9.65
CA ALA A 171 18.48 -5.56 -9.88
C ALA A 171 19.21 -5.07 -11.15
N LEU A 172 20.39 -5.61 -11.43
CA LEU A 172 21.15 -5.27 -12.64
C LEU A 172 20.47 -5.80 -13.90
N ALA A 173 19.87 -7.00 -13.83
CA ALA A 173 19.10 -7.55 -14.95
C ALA A 173 17.82 -6.75 -15.19
N SER A 174 17.12 -6.33 -14.14
CA SER A 174 15.96 -5.45 -14.26
C SER A 174 16.32 -4.11 -14.88
N LEU A 175 17.43 -3.49 -14.47
CA LEU A 175 17.91 -2.24 -15.04
C LEU A 175 18.28 -2.39 -16.53
N GLY A 176 18.97 -3.49 -16.88
CA GLY A 176 19.26 -3.83 -18.28
C GLY A 176 18.00 -4.05 -19.11
N ALA A 177 17.00 -4.77 -18.58
CA ALA A 177 15.72 -4.97 -19.25
C ALA A 177 14.99 -3.64 -19.48
N LEU A 178 14.86 -2.80 -18.44
CA LEU A 178 14.23 -1.48 -18.55
C LEU A 178 14.94 -0.58 -19.56
N GLY A 179 16.27 -0.52 -19.51
CA GLY A 179 17.07 0.23 -20.47
C GLY A 179 16.91 -0.31 -21.90
N GLY A 180 16.87 -1.64 -22.06
CA GLY A 180 16.64 -2.29 -23.35
C GLY A 180 15.31 -1.86 -23.95
N PHE A 181 14.21 -1.99 -23.22
CA PHE A 181 12.89 -1.55 -23.70
C PHE A 181 12.77 -0.04 -23.88
N ALA A 182 13.54 0.76 -23.12
CA ALA A 182 13.56 2.22 -23.26
C ALA A 182 14.36 2.71 -24.48
N THR A 183 15.30 1.91 -25.00
CA THR A 183 16.25 2.34 -26.04
C THR A 183 15.59 2.91 -27.31
N PRO A 184 14.55 2.28 -27.90
CA PRO A 184 13.90 2.82 -29.09
C PRO A 184 13.26 4.20 -28.88
N PHE A 185 12.78 4.46 -27.65
CA PHE A 185 12.18 5.75 -27.28
C PHE A 185 13.23 6.82 -27.00
N LEU A 186 14.31 6.45 -26.32
CA LEU A 186 15.41 7.36 -25.99
C LEU A 186 16.10 7.88 -27.25
N LEU A 187 16.25 7.04 -28.28
CA LEU A 187 16.93 7.43 -29.51
C LEU A 187 16.01 8.11 -30.55
N ARG A 188 14.76 8.44 -30.16
CA ARG A 188 13.66 9.06 -30.94
C ARG A 188 13.69 8.69 -32.41
N SER A 189 12.86 7.71 -32.81
CA SER A 189 12.82 7.25 -34.19
C SER A 189 11.59 7.74 -34.94
N ASP A 190 11.72 8.90 -35.61
CA ASP A 190 10.71 9.38 -36.55
C ASP A 190 10.68 8.50 -37.84
N SER A 191 11.56 7.48 -37.94
CA SER A 191 11.77 6.63 -39.12
C SER A 191 11.85 5.13 -38.84
N ALA A 192 11.73 4.66 -37.58
CA ALA A 192 11.75 3.21 -37.33
C ALA A 192 10.40 2.62 -37.75
N THR A 193 10.45 1.55 -38.54
CA THR A 193 9.24 0.81 -38.88
C THR A 193 8.70 0.10 -37.64
N VAL A 194 7.39 -0.13 -37.60
CA VAL A 194 6.77 -0.93 -36.51
C VAL A 194 7.40 -2.32 -36.48
N THR A 195 7.71 -2.87 -37.65
CA THR A 195 8.44 -4.13 -37.81
C THR A 195 9.77 -4.14 -37.04
N GLU A 196 10.63 -3.13 -37.20
CA GLU A 196 11.91 -3.02 -36.46
C GLU A 196 11.70 -2.98 -34.94
N LEU A 197 10.73 -2.17 -34.49
CA LEU A 197 10.40 -2.01 -33.08
C LEU A 197 9.94 -3.33 -32.45
N VAL A 198 9.06 -4.07 -33.15
CA VAL A 198 8.53 -5.36 -32.71
C VAL A 198 9.62 -6.43 -32.68
N VAL A 199 10.46 -6.51 -33.72
CA VAL A 199 11.58 -7.49 -33.78
C VAL A 199 12.55 -7.26 -32.63
N TYR A 200 12.99 -6.01 -32.43
CA TYR A 200 13.87 -5.65 -31.33
C TYR A 200 13.26 -6.00 -29.96
N THR A 201 12.01 -5.61 -29.73
CA THR A 201 11.28 -5.87 -28.47
C THR A 201 11.18 -7.36 -28.21
N THR A 202 10.91 -8.15 -29.24
CA THR A 202 10.82 -9.61 -29.14
C THR A 202 12.16 -10.22 -28.76
N LEU A 203 13.28 -9.75 -29.31
CA LEU A 203 14.62 -10.21 -28.93
C LEU A 203 14.93 -9.93 -27.45
N VAL A 204 14.65 -8.71 -26.97
CA VAL A 204 14.83 -8.35 -25.56
C VAL A 204 13.90 -9.19 -24.66
N LEU A 205 12.66 -9.42 -25.09
CA LEU A 205 11.69 -10.25 -24.38
C LEU A 205 12.16 -11.71 -24.29
N LEU A 206 12.62 -12.31 -25.38
CA LEU A 206 13.14 -13.68 -25.41
C LEU A 206 14.32 -13.85 -24.45
N TRP A 207 15.27 -12.90 -24.47
CA TRP A 207 16.43 -12.96 -23.60
C TRP A 207 16.06 -12.84 -22.11
N THR A 208 15.20 -11.88 -21.78
CA THR A 208 14.77 -11.67 -20.39
C THR A 208 13.89 -12.80 -19.88
N THR A 209 13.06 -13.39 -20.74
CA THR A 209 12.28 -14.60 -20.43
C THR A 209 13.20 -15.78 -20.18
N ALA A 210 14.22 -16.01 -21.04
CA ALA A 210 15.21 -17.07 -20.82
C ALA A 210 15.98 -16.89 -19.51
N LEU A 211 16.27 -15.65 -19.11
CA LEU A 211 16.89 -15.35 -17.82
C LEU A 211 15.94 -15.67 -16.65
N TYR A 212 14.67 -15.31 -16.75
CA TYR A 212 13.66 -15.66 -15.75
C TYR A 212 13.48 -17.18 -15.63
N VAL A 213 13.37 -17.91 -16.74
CA VAL A 213 13.22 -19.38 -16.76
C VAL A 213 14.36 -20.03 -15.97
N ARG A 214 15.60 -19.62 -16.24
CA ARG A 214 16.80 -20.22 -15.64
C ARG A 214 17.04 -19.79 -14.18
N ARG A 215 16.58 -18.61 -13.77
CA ARG A 215 16.97 -18.00 -12.47
C ARG A 215 15.82 -17.73 -11.50
N GLY A 216 14.59 -17.67 -11.99
CA GLY A 216 13.41 -17.33 -11.20
C GLY A 216 13.38 -15.88 -10.70
N TRP A 217 14.17 -14.98 -11.29
CA TRP A 217 14.25 -13.58 -10.85
C TRP A 217 12.99 -12.79 -11.23
N ARG A 218 12.11 -12.60 -10.25
CA ARG A 218 10.80 -11.95 -10.43
C ARG A 218 10.88 -10.47 -10.80
N SER A 219 11.91 -9.77 -10.35
CA SER A 219 12.12 -8.37 -10.73
C SER A 219 12.36 -8.20 -12.24
N VAL A 220 12.90 -9.23 -12.91
CA VAL A 220 13.10 -9.22 -14.37
C VAL A 220 11.77 -9.40 -15.08
N LEU A 221 10.87 -10.25 -14.58
CA LEU A 221 9.53 -10.39 -15.13
C LEU A 221 8.76 -9.08 -15.16
N TRP A 222 8.76 -8.34 -14.04
CA TRP A 222 8.08 -7.05 -13.96
C TRP A 222 8.66 -6.05 -14.96
N ALA A 223 9.99 -5.95 -15.02
CA ALA A 223 10.67 -5.08 -15.98
C ALA A 223 10.32 -5.45 -17.43
N SER A 224 10.28 -6.75 -17.75
CA SER A 224 9.98 -7.23 -19.09
C SER A 224 8.52 -7.05 -19.47
N LEU A 225 7.58 -7.39 -18.59
CA LEU A 225 6.16 -7.24 -18.87
C LEU A 225 5.80 -5.77 -19.08
N VAL A 226 6.20 -4.89 -18.16
CA VAL A 226 5.90 -3.45 -18.26
C VAL A 226 6.62 -2.83 -19.46
N GLY A 227 7.90 -3.12 -19.63
CA GLY A 227 8.70 -2.59 -20.74
C GLY A 227 8.15 -3.02 -22.10
N ALA A 228 7.90 -4.31 -22.30
CA ALA A 228 7.35 -4.81 -23.56
C ALA A 228 5.94 -4.29 -23.84
N LEU A 229 5.05 -4.22 -22.84
CA LEU A 229 3.70 -3.66 -23.02
C LEU A 229 3.75 -2.17 -23.39
N MET A 230 4.66 -1.39 -22.79
CA MET A 230 4.84 0.03 -23.15
C MET A 230 5.30 0.18 -24.60
N VAL A 231 6.26 -0.65 -25.04
CA VAL A 231 6.73 -0.64 -26.43
C VAL A 231 5.62 -1.05 -27.40
N LEU A 232 4.93 -2.15 -27.09
CA LEU A 232 3.86 -2.68 -27.94
C LEU A 232 2.61 -1.79 -27.95
N ALA A 233 2.38 -0.99 -26.91
CA ALA A 233 1.32 0.02 -26.94
C ALA A 233 1.57 1.10 -27.99
N VAL A 234 2.83 1.51 -28.16
CA VAL A 234 3.21 2.46 -29.21
C VAL A 234 3.16 1.78 -30.58
N ALA A 235 3.68 0.56 -30.70
CA ALA A 235 3.61 -0.23 -31.93
C ALA A 235 2.16 -0.46 -32.40
N ALA A 236 1.26 -0.79 -31.47
CA ALA A 236 -0.16 -1.02 -31.73
C ALA A 236 -0.89 0.22 -32.27
N ASN A 237 -0.47 1.42 -31.88
CA ASN A 237 -1.06 2.68 -32.38
C ASN A 237 -0.55 3.08 -33.77
N GLN A 238 0.55 2.49 -34.24
CA GLN A 238 1.20 2.86 -35.50
C GLN A 238 1.13 1.75 -36.56
N ALA A 239 0.83 0.52 -36.17
CA ALA A 239 0.80 -0.63 -37.06
C ALA A 239 -0.29 -0.51 -38.12
N VAL A 240 0.06 -0.80 -39.37
CA VAL A 240 -0.90 -0.84 -40.49
C VAL A 240 -0.75 -2.17 -41.25
N GLY A 241 -1.87 -2.70 -41.75
CA GLY A 241 -1.87 -3.88 -42.62
C GLY A 241 -1.22 -5.11 -41.98
N GLY A 242 -0.18 -5.66 -42.63
CA GLY A 242 0.52 -6.86 -42.15
C GLY A 242 1.25 -6.68 -40.81
N GLU A 243 1.64 -5.46 -40.43
CA GLU A 243 2.35 -5.19 -39.18
C GLU A 243 1.47 -5.45 -37.95
N MET A 244 0.15 -5.36 -38.09
CA MET A 244 -0.80 -5.66 -37.00
C MET A 244 -0.67 -7.10 -36.51
N TRP A 245 -0.40 -8.05 -37.40
CA TRP A 245 -0.15 -9.44 -37.02
C TRP A 245 1.15 -9.61 -36.26
N LEU A 246 2.20 -8.87 -36.61
CA LEU A 246 3.47 -8.89 -35.88
C LEU A 246 3.29 -8.34 -34.46
N VAL A 247 2.59 -7.21 -34.32
CA VAL A 247 2.25 -6.65 -33.00
C VAL A 247 1.41 -7.64 -32.19
N GLN A 248 0.42 -8.29 -32.81
CA GLN A 248 -0.42 -9.26 -32.12
C GLN A 248 0.38 -10.47 -31.63
N LEU A 249 1.27 -11.01 -32.46
CA LEU A 249 2.17 -12.10 -32.06
C LEU A 249 3.08 -11.68 -30.89
N ALA A 250 3.62 -10.47 -30.92
CA ALA A 250 4.46 -9.96 -29.84
C ALA A 250 3.67 -9.68 -28.55
N LEU A 251 2.41 -9.23 -28.64
CA LEU A 251 1.49 -9.09 -27.50
C LEU A 251 1.20 -10.45 -26.87
N VAL A 252 0.89 -11.46 -27.68
CA VAL A 252 0.68 -12.84 -27.21
C VAL A 252 1.95 -13.40 -26.57
N GLY A 253 3.13 -13.17 -27.17
CA GLY A 253 4.41 -13.58 -26.59
C GLY A 253 4.73 -12.89 -25.26
N THR A 254 4.41 -11.60 -25.14
CA THR A 254 4.55 -10.81 -23.90
C THR A 254 3.62 -11.32 -22.81
N TRP A 255 2.36 -11.59 -23.16
CA TRP A 255 1.39 -12.19 -22.25
C TRP A 255 1.82 -13.60 -21.82
N ALA A 256 2.24 -14.44 -22.76
CA ALA A 256 2.66 -15.80 -22.49
C ALA A 256 3.87 -15.84 -21.53
N SER A 257 4.86 -14.98 -21.75
CA SER A 257 6.08 -14.93 -20.93
C SER A 257 5.86 -14.28 -19.55
N GLY A 258 5.14 -13.16 -19.48
CA GLY A 258 5.01 -12.35 -18.27
C GLY A 258 3.80 -12.67 -17.40
N ALA A 259 2.72 -13.20 -17.99
CA ALA A 259 1.45 -13.43 -17.29
C ALA A 259 1.11 -14.94 -17.18
N ALA A 260 1.26 -15.73 -18.24
CA ALA A 260 0.90 -17.16 -18.21
C ALA A 260 2.02 -18.09 -17.69
N TYR A 261 3.24 -17.95 -18.20
CA TYR A 261 4.37 -18.82 -17.88
C TYR A 261 4.73 -18.87 -16.38
N PRO A 262 4.63 -17.79 -15.58
CA PRO A 262 4.88 -17.87 -14.14
C PRO A 262 3.99 -18.90 -13.43
N PHE A 263 2.73 -19.08 -13.88
CA PHE A 263 1.83 -20.08 -13.32
C PHE A 263 2.24 -21.50 -13.72
N LEU A 264 2.63 -21.71 -14.98
CA LEU A 264 3.15 -22.99 -15.47
C LEU A 264 4.43 -23.41 -14.75
N ARG A 265 5.38 -22.48 -14.59
CA ARG A 265 6.65 -22.72 -13.90
C ARG A 265 6.40 -23.10 -12.44
N GLU A 266 5.54 -22.38 -11.74
CA GLU A 266 5.21 -22.67 -10.35
C GLU A 266 4.49 -24.02 -10.21
N GLN A 267 3.67 -24.40 -11.18
CA GLN A 267 2.99 -25.69 -11.20
C GLN A 267 3.98 -26.84 -11.31
N GLN A 268 5.02 -26.70 -12.14
CA GLN A 268 6.10 -27.67 -12.28
C GLN A 268 6.98 -27.78 -11.03
N LEU A 269 7.21 -26.66 -10.33
CA LEU A 269 8.06 -26.62 -9.14
C LEU A 269 7.35 -27.06 -7.86
N SER A 270 6.01 -27.00 -7.81
CA SER A 270 5.19 -27.32 -6.63
C SER A 270 5.05 -28.83 -6.34
N GLY A 271 6.09 -29.64 -6.58
CA GLY A 271 6.14 -31.06 -6.20
C GLY A 271 6.50 -31.28 -4.73
N ASP A 272 5.66 -32.04 -4.02
CA ASP A 272 5.80 -32.61 -2.65
C ASP A 272 6.10 -31.70 -1.45
N ARG A 273 6.29 -30.40 -1.65
CA ARG A 273 6.44 -29.46 -0.53
C ARG A 273 5.12 -28.72 -0.33
N ASP A 274 4.58 -28.80 0.89
CA ASP A 274 3.52 -27.94 1.40
C ASP A 274 4.16 -26.70 2.07
N PRO A 275 4.49 -25.63 1.33
CA PRO A 275 4.92 -24.40 1.94
C PRO A 275 3.79 -23.80 2.78
N HIS A 276 4.11 -23.41 4.02
CA HIS A 276 3.17 -22.82 4.96
C HIS A 276 2.38 -21.64 4.32
N PRO A 277 1.04 -21.58 4.48
CA PRO A 277 0.18 -20.60 3.80
C PRO A 277 0.54 -19.11 4.00
N GLY A 278 1.25 -18.77 5.09
CA GLY A 278 1.64 -17.40 5.41
C GLY A 278 2.86 -16.88 4.65
N ALA A 279 3.81 -17.74 4.29
CA ALA A 279 5.07 -17.35 3.65
C ALA A 279 4.89 -16.98 2.16
N LEU A 280 3.82 -17.46 1.54
CA LEU A 280 3.57 -17.31 0.11
C LEU A 280 2.61 -16.19 -0.26
N LEU A 281 2.03 -15.48 0.72
CA LEU A 281 1.01 -14.45 0.45
C LEU A 281 1.52 -13.30 -0.44
N PRO A 282 2.74 -12.74 -0.23
CA PRO A 282 3.28 -11.70 -1.11
C PRO A 282 3.48 -12.22 -2.53
N TYR A 283 3.92 -13.46 -2.67
CA TYR A 283 4.15 -14.08 -3.96
C TYR A 283 2.85 -14.36 -4.71
N ALA A 284 1.80 -14.80 -4.02
CA ALA A 284 0.48 -15.00 -4.64
C ALA A 284 -0.08 -13.67 -5.16
N LEU A 285 0.16 -12.59 -4.42
CA LEU A 285 -0.25 -11.26 -4.85
C LEU A 285 0.52 -10.85 -6.12
N GLU A 286 1.83 -11.05 -6.17
CA GLU A 286 2.64 -10.77 -7.37
C GLU A 286 2.13 -11.53 -8.60
N LEU A 287 1.88 -12.85 -8.49
CA LEU A 287 1.33 -13.63 -9.60
C LEU A 287 -0.05 -13.14 -10.03
N ARG A 288 -0.91 -12.77 -9.08
CA ARG A 288 -2.24 -12.24 -9.40
C ARG A 288 -2.15 -10.91 -10.14
N LEU A 289 -1.25 -10.04 -9.73
CA LEU A 289 -1.04 -8.74 -10.38
C LEU A 289 -0.47 -8.90 -11.78
N LEU A 290 0.54 -9.75 -11.96
CA LEU A 290 1.10 -10.09 -13.28
C LEU A 290 0.06 -10.74 -14.19
N GLY A 291 -0.67 -11.73 -13.65
CA GLY A 291 -1.68 -12.48 -14.39
C GLY A 291 -2.86 -11.62 -14.82
N ALA A 292 -3.51 -10.93 -13.88
CA ALA A 292 -4.67 -10.10 -14.18
C ALA A 292 -4.28 -8.83 -14.95
N GLY A 293 -3.25 -8.11 -14.48
CA GLY A 293 -2.80 -6.86 -15.10
C GLY A 293 -2.19 -7.07 -16.48
N GLY A 294 -1.30 -8.06 -16.64
CA GLY A 294 -0.70 -8.39 -17.92
C GLY A 294 -1.73 -8.89 -18.96
N SER A 295 -2.69 -9.71 -18.53
CA SER A 295 -3.79 -10.15 -19.41
C SER A 295 -4.70 -9.00 -19.81
N ALA A 296 -5.10 -8.15 -18.86
CA ALA A 296 -5.95 -7.01 -19.16
C ALA A 296 -5.26 -6.00 -20.09
N ALA A 297 -3.98 -5.72 -19.88
CA ALA A 297 -3.21 -4.86 -20.77
C ALA A 297 -3.07 -5.46 -22.17
N ALA A 298 -2.75 -6.75 -22.29
CA ALA A 298 -2.64 -7.42 -23.59
C ALA A 298 -3.98 -7.39 -24.35
N VAL A 299 -5.09 -7.74 -23.70
CA VAL A 299 -6.43 -7.71 -24.32
C VAL A 299 -6.83 -6.27 -24.68
N ALA A 300 -6.54 -5.28 -23.83
CA ALA A 300 -6.85 -3.88 -24.11
C ALA A 300 -6.04 -3.35 -25.31
N LEU A 301 -4.76 -3.72 -25.42
CA LEU A 301 -3.92 -3.35 -26.56
C LEU A 301 -4.35 -4.07 -27.83
N THR A 302 -4.72 -5.35 -27.78
CA THR A 302 -5.32 -6.06 -28.91
C THR A 302 -6.63 -5.40 -29.33
N SER A 303 -7.52 -5.10 -28.39
CA SER A 303 -8.79 -4.41 -28.64
C SER A 303 -8.58 -3.07 -29.34
N ARG A 304 -7.62 -2.29 -28.86
CA ARG A 304 -7.27 -1.00 -29.45
C ARG A 304 -6.63 -1.13 -30.83
N ALA A 305 -5.69 -2.06 -31.00
CA ALA A 305 -4.98 -2.26 -32.27
C ALA A 305 -5.92 -2.71 -33.39
N TRP A 306 -6.90 -3.55 -33.06
CA TRP A 306 -7.85 -4.12 -34.02
C TRP A 306 -9.23 -3.45 -34.01
N GLU A 307 -9.37 -2.32 -33.30
CA GLU A 307 -10.64 -1.58 -33.13
C GLU A 307 -11.83 -2.49 -32.77
N LEU A 308 -11.61 -3.43 -31.85
CA LEU A 308 -12.60 -4.45 -31.51
C LEU A 308 -13.78 -3.83 -30.75
N SER A 309 -14.99 -4.33 -31.04
CA SER A 309 -16.16 -3.97 -30.25
C SER A 309 -16.03 -4.43 -28.79
N ASN A 310 -16.80 -3.80 -27.89
CA ASN A 310 -16.84 -4.19 -26.48
C ASN A 310 -17.23 -5.67 -26.29
N SER A 311 -18.14 -6.20 -27.13
CA SER A 311 -18.56 -7.59 -27.08
C SER A 311 -17.43 -8.56 -27.43
N VAL A 312 -16.66 -8.27 -28.49
CA VAL A 312 -15.51 -9.10 -28.89
C VAL A 312 -14.40 -8.99 -27.86
N THR A 313 -14.12 -7.78 -27.38
CA THR A 313 -13.13 -7.54 -26.31
C THR A 313 -13.50 -8.31 -25.04
N GLY A 314 -14.78 -8.28 -24.65
CA GLY A 314 -15.28 -9.03 -23.51
C GLY A 314 -15.19 -10.55 -23.72
N ALA A 315 -15.44 -11.05 -24.93
CA ALA A 315 -15.24 -12.46 -25.26
C ALA A 315 -13.76 -12.87 -25.13
N LEU A 316 -12.80 -12.04 -25.55
CA LEU A 316 -11.38 -12.29 -25.34
C LEU A 316 -11.03 -12.37 -23.84
N PHE A 317 -11.57 -11.47 -23.01
CA PHE A 317 -11.41 -11.56 -21.55
C PHE A 317 -11.95 -12.89 -20.99
N LEU A 318 -13.09 -13.39 -21.49
CA LEU A 318 -13.65 -14.69 -21.08
C LEU A 318 -12.77 -15.86 -21.52
N VAL A 319 -12.19 -15.80 -22.72
CA VAL A 319 -11.23 -16.82 -23.21
C VAL A 319 -10.02 -16.87 -22.30
N VAL A 320 -9.40 -15.72 -22.00
CA VAL A 320 -8.24 -15.67 -21.10
C VAL A 320 -8.62 -16.08 -19.67
N ALA A 321 -9.80 -15.69 -19.19
CA ALA A 321 -10.33 -16.15 -17.91
C ALA A 321 -10.48 -17.68 -17.86
N GLY A 322 -10.95 -18.30 -18.95
CA GLY A 322 -11.03 -19.75 -19.12
C GLY A 322 -9.66 -20.43 -19.00
N LEU A 323 -8.61 -19.85 -19.58
CA LEU A 323 -7.23 -20.36 -19.45
C LEU A 323 -6.74 -20.34 -17.99
N TYR A 324 -6.97 -19.26 -17.25
CA TYR A 324 -6.66 -19.21 -15.81
C TYR A 324 -7.56 -20.14 -14.99
N GLY A 325 -8.81 -20.34 -15.42
CA GLY A 325 -9.71 -21.34 -14.85
C GLY A 325 -9.17 -22.76 -15.01
N ALA A 326 -8.64 -23.08 -16.20
CA ALA A 326 -7.99 -24.36 -16.48
C ALA A 326 -6.72 -24.54 -15.64
N PHE A 327 -5.85 -23.51 -15.51
CA PHE A 327 -4.70 -23.55 -14.60
C PHE A 327 -5.13 -23.79 -13.16
N SER A 328 -6.23 -23.17 -12.73
CA SER A 328 -6.78 -23.40 -11.41
C SER A 328 -7.26 -24.85 -11.25
N TRP A 329 -8.02 -25.36 -12.21
CA TRP A 329 -8.60 -26.70 -12.18
C TRP A 329 -7.54 -27.80 -12.20
N MET A 330 -6.56 -27.71 -13.08
CA MET A 330 -5.41 -28.63 -13.12
C MET A 330 -4.65 -28.66 -11.78
N GLY A 331 -4.69 -27.57 -11.02
CA GLY A 331 -4.09 -27.47 -9.69
C GLY A 331 -4.97 -27.96 -8.52
N THR A 332 -6.25 -28.29 -8.74
CA THR A 332 -7.18 -28.68 -7.65
C THR A 332 -6.97 -30.09 -7.10
N GLY A 333 -6.23 -30.95 -7.79
CA GLY A 333 -5.93 -32.32 -7.32
C GLY A 333 -4.93 -32.42 -6.16
N ARG A 334 -4.31 -31.31 -5.73
CA ARG A 334 -3.32 -31.20 -4.63
C ARG A 334 -3.49 -29.83 -3.94
N PRO A 335 -2.99 -29.60 -2.71
CA PRO A 335 -2.99 -28.28 -2.06
C PRO A 335 -2.05 -27.27 -2.76
N ASN A 336 -2.32 -26.94 -4.03
CA ASN A 336 -1.40 -26.20 -4.87
C ASN A 336 -1.59 -24.67 -4.71
N PHE A 337 -0.48 -23.98 -4.47
CA PHE A 337 -0.38 -22.52 -4.45
C PHE A 337 -0.78 -21.86 -5.79
N VAL A 338 -0.60 -22.56 -6.90
CA VAL A 338 -0.99 -22.11 -8.24
C VAL A 338 -2.51 -22.00 -8.39
N ALA A 339 -3.27 -23.01 -7.97
CA ALA A 339 -4.73 -22.95 -7.98
C ALA A 339 -5.25 -21.80 -7.13
N ARG A 340 -4.60 -21.58 -5.98
CA ARG A 340 -4.88 -20.45 -5.06
C ARG A 340 -4.48 -19.08 -5.62
N SER A 341 -3.78 -19.01 -6.75
CA SER A 341 -3.37 -17.76 -7.37
C SER A 341 -4.10 -17.52 -8.70
N ALA A 342 -4.41 -18.57 -9.46
CA ALA A 342 -5.07 -18.49 -10.76
C ALA A 342 -6.59 -18.26 -10.67
N ALA A 343 -7.30 -18.89 -9.71
CA ALA A 343 -8.75 -18.71 -9.57
C ALA A 343 -9.19 -17.23 -9.39
N PRO A 344 -8.52 -16.41 -8.55
CA PRO A 344 -8.85 -14.99 -8.45
C PRO A 344 -8.63 -14.22 -9.74
N VAL A 345 -7.58 -14.57 -10.51
CA VAL A 345 -7.30 -13.95 -11.81
C VAL A 345 -8.40 -14.30 -12.81
N ALA A 346 -8.75 -15.59 -12.91
CA ALA A 346 -9.87 -16.05 -13.74
C ALA A 346 -11.17 -15.31 -13.39
N GLY A 347 -11.49 -15.18 -12.10
CA GLY A 347 -12.69 -14.49 -11.66
C GLY A 347 -12.72 -13.00 -12.00
N ALA A 348 -11.58 -12.30 -11.83
CA ALA A 348 -11.48 -10.89 -12.18
C ALA A 348 -11.58 -10.64 -13.70
N LEU A 349 -10.92 -11.47 -14.52
CA LEU A 349 -10.99 -11.40 -15.98
C LEU A 349 -12.39 -11.76 -16.49
N ALA A 350 -13.04 -12.79 -15.91
CA ALA A 350 -14.40 -13.15 -16.24
C ALA A 350 -15.38 -12.01 -15.95
N ALA A 351 -15.24 -11.37 -14.79
CA ALA A 351 -16.06 -10.22 -14.44
C ALA A 351 -15.86 -9.03 -15.39
N THR A 352 -14.62 -8.79 -15.81
CA THR A 352 -14.29 -7.75 -16.80
C THR A 352 -14.92 -8.07 -18.15
N GLY A 353 -14.81 -9.31 -18.62
CA GLY A 353 -15.39 -9.75 -19.90
C GLY A 353 -16.91 -9.65 -19.92
N SER A 354 -17.58 -10.14 -18.88
CA SER A 354 -19.03 -10.03 -18.73
C SER A 354 -19.49 -8.58 -18.63
N PHE A 355 -18.73 -7.71 -17.95
CA PHE A 355 -19.05 -6.27 -17.87
C PHE A 355 -19.03 -5.60 -19.25
N LEU A 356 -18.05 -5.93 -20.10
CA LEU A 356 -17.94 -5.36 -21.44
C LEU A 356 -19.02 -5.88 -22.41
N ILE A 357 -19.36 -7.17 -22.34
CA ILE A 357 -20.40 -7.78 -23.19
C ILE A 357 -21.77 -7.18 -22.92
N LEU A 358 -22.08 -6.93 -21.64
CA LEU A 358 -23.37 -6.38 -21.23
C LEU A 358 -23.53 -4.89 -21.56
N GLY A 359 -22.50 -4.23 -22.08
CA GLY A 359 -22.57 -2.88 -22.65
C GLY A 359 -22.98 -1.82 -21.63
N ASP A 360 -23.85 -0.90 -22.05
CA ASP A 360 -24.41 0.15 -21.20
C ASP A 360 -25.76 -0.24 -20.62
N GLY A 361 -25.95 0.03 -19.31
CA GLY A 361 -27.22 -0.13 -18.64
C GLY A 361 -27.13 -0.75 -17.24
N ALA A 362 -28.29 -1.02 -16.67
CA ALA A 362 -28.44 -1.62 -15.34
C ALA A 362 -27.95 -3.08 -15.29
N ALA A 363 -28.12 -3.81 -16.39
CA ALA A 363 -27.80 -5.22 -16.53
C ALA A 363 -26.35 -5.56 -16.17
N ARG A 364 -25.38 -4.74 -16.59
CA ARG A 364 -23.96 -4.95 -16.26
C ARG A 364 -23.67 -4.87 -14.76
N TRP A 365 -24.34 -3.95 -14.07
CA TRP A 365 -24.15 -3.75 -12.63
C TRP A 365 -24.79 -4.88 -11.82
N TYR A 366 -25.96 -5.37 -12.25
CA TYR A 366 -26.55 -6.59 -11.68
C TYR A 366 -25.67 -7.81 -11.89
N ALA A 367 -25.11 -7.98 -13.08
CA ALA A 367 -24.21 -9.10 -13.37
C ALA A 367 -22.93 -9.05 -12.51
N VAL A 368 -22.30 -7.87 -12.37
CA VAL A 368 -21.12 -7.72 -11.49
C VAL A 368 -21.46 -7.99 -10.03
N ALA A 369 -22.63 -7.53 -9.54
CA ALA A 369 -23.09 -7.83 -8.19
C ALA A 369 -23.36 -9.34 -7.99
N ALA A 370 -23.98 -10.00 -8.97
CA ALA A 370 -24.23 -11.44 -8.95
C ALA A 370 -22.93 -12.25 -8.97
N MET A 371 -21.96 -11.89 -9.82
CA MET A 371 -20.62 -12.49 -9.83
C MET A 371 -19.88 -12.27 -8.51
N GLY A 372 -20.00 -11.06 -7.93
CA GLY A 372 -19.47 -10.75 -6.60
C GLY A 372 -20.04 -11.68 -5.53
N ALA A 373 -21.36 -11.91 -5.53
CA ALA A 373 -22.03 -12.83 -4.62
C ALA A 373 -21.57 -14.29 -4.85
N ALA A 374 -21.49 -14.72 -6.11
CA ALA A 374 -21.04 -16.05 -6.47
C ALA A 374 -19.60 -16.32 -5.99
N PHE A 375 -18.67 -15.38 -6.18
CA PHE A 375 -17.30 -15.51 -5.71
C PHE A 375 -17.18 -15.53 -4.18
N LEU A 376 -18.01 -14.77 -3.46
CA LEU A 376 -18.08 -14.87 -2.01
C LEU A 376 -18.63 -16.23 -1.56
N GLY A 377 -19.66 -16.75 -2.24
CA GLY A 377 -20.22 -18.07 -1.97
C GLY A 377 -19.18 -19.18 -2.18
N ALA A 378 -18.57 -19.20 -3.37
CA ALA A 378 -17.54 -20.16 -3.74
C ALA A 378 -16.28 -20.04 -2.86
N GLY A 379 -15.87 -18.83 -2.50
CA GLY A 379 -14.74 -18.60 -1.60
C GLY A 379 -14.99 -19.17 -0.20
N ARG A 380 -16.22 -19.09 0.31
CA ARG A 380 -16.61 -19.66 1.60
C ARG A 380 -16.70 -21.19 1.56
N THR A 381 -17.33 -21.76 0.53
CA THR A 381 -17.47 -23.22 0.39
C THR A 381 -16.11 -23.89 0.18
N ALA A 382 -15.26 -23.31 -0.66
CA ALA A 382 -13.91 -23.81 -0.93
C ALA A 382 -12.88 -23.42 0.15
N ARG A 383 -13.28 -22.69 1.21
CA ARG A 383 -12.38 -22.08 2.23
C ARG A 383 -11.21 -21.28 1.62
N PHE A 384 -11.44 -20.70 0.45
CA PHE A 384 -10.43 -20.06 -0.37
C PHE A 384 -10.58 -18.54 -0.35
N ARG A 385 -9.77 -17.90 0.50
CA ARG A 385 -9.80 -16.44 0.72
C ARG A 385 -9.57 -15.61 -0.54
N GLY A 386 -8.81 -16.10 -1.51
CA GLY A 386 -8.51 -15.35 -2.73
C GLY A 386 -9.76 -14.98 -3.52
N LEU A 387 -10.73 -15.91 -3.61
CA LEU A 387 -11.99 -15.68 -4.31
C LEU A 387 -12.92 -14.74 -3.52
N GLU A 388 -12.85 -14.80 -2.19
CA GLU A 388 -13.57 -13.83 -1.34
C GLU A 388 -13.11 -12.39 -1.62
N TRP A 389 -11.80 -12.16 -1.77
CA TRP A 389 -11.26 -10.85 -2.12
C TRP A 389 -11.74 -10.33 -3.47
N VAL A 390 -11.85 -11.21 -4.49
CA VAL A 390 -12.42 -10.84 -5.79
C VAL A 390 -13.88 -10.43 -5.63
N GLY A 391 -14.67 -11.24 -4.90
CA GLY A 391 -16.06 -10.90 -4.61
C GLY A 391 -16.22 -9.54 -3.92
N HIS A 392 -15.36 -9.27 -2.93
CA HIS A 392 -15.33 -7.97 -2.26
C HIS A 392 -14.91 -6.81 -3.17
N GLY A 393 -13.93 -7.04 -4.05
CA GLY A 393 -13.49 -6.06 -5.05
C GLY A 393 -14.61 -5.70 -6.03
N LEU A 394 -15.36 -6.70 -6.52
CA LEU A 394 -16.49 -6.47 -7.42
C LEU A 394 -17.62 -5.68 -6.75
N PHE A 395 -17.93 -5.97 -5.49
CA PHE A 395 -18.89 -5.14 -4.74
C PHE A 395 -18.37 -3.72 -4.51
N GLY A 396 -17.08 -3.54 -4.26
CA GLY A 396 -16.45 -2.23 -4.22
C GLY A 396 -16.58 -1.48 -5.54
N LEU A 397 -16.44 -2.16 -6.68
CA LEU A 397 -16.62 -1.59 -8.01
C LEU A 397 -18.08 -1.20 -8.27
N VAL A 398 -19.05 -2.03 -7.88
CA VAL A 398 -20.49 -1.69 -7.94
C VAL A 398 -20.81 -0.46 -7.09
N ALA A 399 -20.22 -0.38 -5.89
CA ALA A 399 -20.34 0.78 -5.01
C ALA A 399 -19.71 2.05 -5.61
N LEU A 400 -18.51 1.95 -6.21
CA LEU A 400 -17.86 3.10 -6.87
C LEU A 400 -18.60 3.53 -8.14
N GLY A 401 -19.17 2.59 -8.90
CA GLY A 401 -20.02 2.88 -10.05
C GLY A 401 -21.29 3.64 -9.67
N ALA A 402 -21.92 3.23 -8.57
CA ALA A 402 -23.04 3.95 -7.97
C ALA A 402 -22.65 5.39 -7.61
N LEU A 403 -21.50 5.54 -6.94
CA LEU A 403 -20.96 6.82 -6.51
C LEU A 403 -20.66 7.75 -7.70
N ALA A 404 -19.97 7.24 -8.72
CA ALA A 404 -19.59 8.04 -9.88
C ALA A 404 -20.80 8.53 -10.68
N ARG A 405 -21.87 7.72 -10.77
CA ARG A 405 -23.11 8.15 -11.41
C ARG A 405 -23.89 9.15 -10.59
N MET A 406 -24.00 8.93 -9.28
CA MET A 406 -24.54 9.94 -8.35
C MET A 406 -23.83 11.29 -8.56
N ILE A 407 -22.50 11.32 -8.56
CA ILE A 407 -21.79 12.60 -8.76
C ILE A 407 -22.01 13.21 -10.16
N GLY A 408 -22.33 12.41 -11.18
CA GLY A 408 -22.46 12.84 -12.58
C GLY A 408 -23.88 13.15 -13.07
N SER A 409 -24.94 12.68 -12.39
CA SER A 409 -26.33 12.96 -12.75
C SER A 409 -26.76 14.34 -12.28
N GLY A 410 -26.37 15.37 -13.03
CA GLY A 410 -26.98 16.70 -12.90
C GLY A 410 -28.47 16.63 -13.24
N GLY A 411 -29.32 16.48 -12.22
CA GLY A 411 -30.77 16.70 -12.29
C GLY A 411 -31.55 15.78 -13.24
N GLY A 412 -31.99 14.62 -12.74
CA GLY A 412 -32.99 13.79 -13.41
C GLY A 412 -33.34 12.58 -12.54
N GLY A 413 -34.64 12.31 -12.34
CA GLY A 413 -35.13 11.33 -11.37
C GLY A 413 -34.63 9.89 -11.53
N PHE A 414 -34.96 9.04 -10.55
CA PHE A 414 -34.54 7.63 -10.44
C PHE A 414 -34.70 6.85 -11.76
N ASP A 415 -33.61 6.67 -12.51
CA ASP A 415 -33.58 5.77 -13.66
C ASP A 415 -33.42 4.30 -13.22
N ALA A 416 -33.70 3.36 -14.13
CA ALA A 416 -33.57 1.91 -13.88
C ALA A 416 -32.14 1.50 -13.47
N VAL A 417 -31.17 2.35 -13.79
CA VAL A 417 -29.76 2.20 -13.46
C VAL A 417 -29.49 2.59 -12.00
N SER A 418 -30.10 3.65 -11.48
CA SER A 418 -30.02 4.07 -10.07
C SER A 418 -30.58 3.00 -9.13
N TRP A 419 -31.69 2.35 -9.52
CA TRP A 419 -32.23 1.18 -8.80
C TRP A 419 -31.24 0.01 -8.78
N ALA A 420 -30.50 -0.21 -9.87
CA ALA A 420 -29.51 -1.29 -9.93
C ALA A 420 -28.34 -1.10 -8.96
N HIS A 421 -27.94 0.15 -8.76
CA HIS A 421 -26.89 0.50 -7.81
C HIS A 421 -27.34 0.33 -6.36
N ILE A 422 -28.58 0.73 -6.02
CA ILE A 422 -29.15 0.54 -4.68
C ILE A 422 -29.28 -0.95 -4.37
N VAL A 423 -29.82 -1.75 -5.31
CA VAL A 423 -29.90 -3.21 -5.18
C VAL A 423 -28.51 -3.82 -5.05
N GLY A 424 -27.53 -3.36 -5.84
CA GLY A 424 -26.14 -3.79 -5.73
C GLY A 424 -25.51 -3.49 -4.37
N VAL A 425 -25.76 -2.31 -3.80
CA VAL A 425 -25.32 -1.93 -2.45
C VAL A 425 -26.05 -2.73 -1.36
N VAL A 426 -27.33 -3.04 -1.53
CA VAL A 426 -28.09 -3.89 -0.60
C VAL A 426 -27.57 -5.32 -0.63
N ILE A 427 -27.33 -5.89 -1.82
CA ILE A 427 -26.71 -7.22 -1.98
C ILE A 427 -25.31 -7.21 -1.35
N ALA A 428 -24.51 -6.17 -1.59
CA ALA A 428 -23.20 -5.99 -0.99
C ALA A 428 -23.27 -5.93 0.54
N ALA A 429 -24.23 -5.19 1.09
CA ALA A 429 -24.46 -5.02 2.53
C ALA A 429 -24.97 -6.31 3.19
N VAL A 430 -25.87 -7.05 2.53
CA VAL A 430 -26.35 -8.37 2.98
C VAL A 430 -25.20 -9.38 2.94
N ALA A 431 -24.43 -9.42 1.86
CA ALA A 431 -23.23 -10.25 1.75
C ALA A 431 -22.17 -9.87 2.79
N SER A 432 -22.14 -8.60 3.24
CA SER A 432 -21.24 -8.11 4.28
C SER A 432 -21.59 -8.60 5.70
N ARG A 433 -22.86 -8.94 5.97
CA ARG A 433 -23.29 -9.50 7.26
C ARG A 433 -22.67 -10.88 7.54
N SER A 434 -22.21 -11.57 6.49
CA SER A 434 -21.51 -12.85 6.57
C SER A 434 -19.98 -12.72 6.71
N ILE A 435 -19.45 -11.50 6.87
CA ILE A 435 -18.00 -11.24 6.99
C ILE A 435 -17.55 -11.39 8.45
N ARG A 436 -16.78 -12.44 8.74
CA ARG A 436 -16.16 -12.68 10.06
C ARG A 436 -14.91 -11.81 10.31
N GLN A 437 -14.27 -11.30 9.26
CA GLN A 437 -13.02 -10.54 9.38
C GLN A 437 -13.25 -9.05 9.69
N PRO A 438 -12.65 -8.51 10.77
CA PRO A 438 -12.92 -7.15 11.22
C PRO A 438 -12.41 -6.07 10.25
N LYS A 439 -11.32 -6.32 9.51
CA LYS A 439 -10.75 -5.36 8.54
C LYS A 439 -11.61 -5.19 7.29
N VAL A 440 -12.12 -6.28 6.73
CA VAL A 440 -13.00 -6.24 5.54
C VAL A 440 -14.35 -5.61 5.91
N LYS A 441 -14.90 -5.95 7.07
CA LYS A 441 -16.11 -5.31 7.60
C LYS A 441 -15.95 -3.79 7.77
N LEU A 442 -14.76 -3.33 8.19
CA LEU A 442 -14.45 -1.90 8.27
C LEU A 442 -14.45 -1.24 6.87
N GLY A 443 -13.85 -1.88 5.87
CA GLY A 443 -13.84 -1.38 4.49
C GLY A 443 -15.25 -1.16 3.92
N TYR A 444 -16.16 -2.12 4.10
CA TYR A 444 -17.56 -1.97 3.67
C TYR A 444 -18.29 -0.84 4.39
N LEU A 445 -18.05 -0.67 5.68
CA LEU A 445 -18.66 0.41 6.46
C LEU A 445 -18.14 1.79 6.04
N VAL A 446 -16.84 1.91 5.77
CA VAL A 446 -16.23 3.13 5.23
C VAL A 446 -16.81 3.44 3.84
N GLY A 447 -16.87 2.44 2.95
CA GLY A 447 -17.45 2.61 1.62
C GLY A 447 -18.92 3.05 1.66
N ALA A 448 -19.74 2.42 2.50
CA ALA A 448 -21.14 2.80 2.68
C ALA A 448 -21.30 4.22 3.26
N HIS A 449 -20.41 4.63 4.16
CA HIS A 449 -20.40 5.99 4.71
C HIS A 449 -20.08 7.04 3.65
N LEU A 450 -19.03 6.83 2.86
CA LEU A 450 -18.65 7.73 1.77
C LEU A 450 -19.74 7.85 0.71
N LEU A 451 -20.38 6.73 0.36
CA LEU A 451 -21.53 6.69 -0.54
C LEU A 451 -22.71 7.53 -0.03
N ALA A 452 -23.08 7.37 1.26
CA ALA A 452 -24.15 8.14 1.85
C ALA A 452 -23.83 9.65 1.87
N MET A 453 -22.58 10.02 2.18
CA MET A 453 -22.16 11.42 2.13
C MET A 453 -22.27 11.99 0.71
N ALA A 454 -21.77 11.29 -0.30
CA ALA A 454 -21.86 11.76 -1.67
C ALA A 454 -23.30 11.88 -2.19
N TRP A 455 -24.18 10.92 -1.84
CA TRP A 455 -25.60 10.98 -2.18
C TRP A 455 -26.29 12.22 -1.59
N ILE A 456 -26.01 12.54 -0.32
CA ILE A 456 -26.53 13.76 0.31
C ILE A 456 -26.01 15.00 -0.41
N ALA A 457 -24.73 15.02 -0.80
CA ALA A 457 -24.15 16.16 -1.49
C ALA A 457 -24.80 16.42 -2.85
N GLU A 458 -25.01 15.36 -3.64
CA GLU A 458 -25.71 15.47 -4.92
C GLU A 458 -27.15 15.95 -4.72
N HIS A 459 -27.93 15.28 -3.87
CA HIS A 459 -29.36 15.56 -3.70
C HIS A 459 -29.61 17.01 -3.27
N PHE A 460 -28.88 17.50 -2.27
CA PHE A 460 -29.08 18.86 -1.79
C PHE A 460 -28.45 19.92 -2.70
N SER A 461 -27.43 19.59 -3.49
CA SER A 461 -26.91 20.49 -4.54
C SER A 461 -27.88 20.69 -5.71
N SER A 462 -28.79 19.72 -5.93
CA SER A 462 -29.83 19.82 -6.96
C SER A 462 -31.05 20.67 -6.55
N LEU A 463 -31.22 20.93 -5.25
CA LEU A 463 -32.38 21.64 -4.70
C LEU A 463 -32.18 23.16 -4.61
N SER A 464 -30.94 23.65 -4.62
CA SER A 464 -30.63 25.07 -4.72
C SER A 464 -29.20 25.30 -5.17
N GLU A 465 -28.91 26.42 -5.86
CA GLU A 465 -27.53 26.83 -6.20
C GLU A 465 -26.65 27.06 -4.96
N ALA A 466 -27.25 27.29 -3.79
CA ALA A 466 -26.53 27.47 -2.53
C ALA A 466 -26.04 26.12 -1.95
N SER A 467 -24.71 25.99 -1.80
CA SER A 467 -23.99 24.85 -1.21
C SER A 467 -24.37 24.53 0.26
N GLU A 468 -25.19 25.39 0.89
CA GLU A 468 -25.53 25.36 2.32
C GLU A 468 -26.31 24.09 2.73
N TRP A 469 -27.24 23.62 1.88
CA TRP A 469 -28.08 22.46 2.18
C TRP A 469 -27.31 21.14 2.20
N VAL A 470 -26.24 21.02 1.42
CA VAL A 470 -25.34 19.85 1.46
C VAL A 470 -24.67 19.74 2.82
N THR A 471 -24.24 20.87 3.36
CA THR A 471 -23.55 20.95 4.65
C THR A 471 -24.53 20.65 5.80
N VAL A 472 -25.76 21.17 5.73
CA VAL A 472 -26.86 20.81 6.65
C VAL A 472 -27.19 19.32 6.57
N GLY A 473 -27.28 18.76 5.37
CA GLY A 473 -27.54 17.34 5.15
C GLY A 473 -26.45 16.43 5.73
N TRP A 474 -25.17 16.76 5.53
CA TRP A 474 -24.04 16.03 6.12
C TRP A 474 -24.04 16.11 7.65
N GLY A 475 -24.37 17.28 8.21
CA GLY A 475 -24.54 17.48 9.65
C GLY A 475 -25.67 16.63 10.22
N ALA A 476 -26.86 16.67 9.61
CA ALA A 476 -28.03 15.90 10.03
C ALA A 476 -27.78 14.39 9.95
N TYR A 477 -27.14 13.92 8.88
CA TYR A 477 -26.72 12.51 8.73
C TYR A 477 -25.73 12.09 9.81
N GLY A 478 -24.73 12.93 10.12
CA GLY A 478 -23.78 12.69 11.21
C GLY A 478 -24.47 12.58 12.58
N VAL A 479 -25.44 13.46 12.87
CA VAL A 479 -26.23 13.43 14.10
C VAL A 479 -27.11 12.17 14.16
N MET A 480 -27.78 11.80 13.07
CA MET A 480 -28.58 10.57 13.01
C MET A 480 -27.74 9.31 13.25
N LEU A 481 -26.53 9.23 12.69
CA LEU A 481 -25.59 8.15 12.96
C LEU A 481 -25.15 8.11 14.43
N LEU A 482 -24.96 9.27 15.06
CA LEU A 482 -24.62 9.38 16.47
C LEU A 482 -25.75 8.88 17.37
N LEU A 483 -27.00 9.30 17.10
CA LEU A 483 -28.19 8.86 17.83
C LEU A 483 -28.44 7.36 17.65
N ALA A 484 -28.30 6.84 16.44
CA ALA A 484 -28.39 5.41 16.17
C ALA A 484 -27.29 4.62 16.90
N ALA A 485 -26.07 5.15 16.99
CA ALA A 485 -24.98 4.54 17.74
C ALA A 485 -25.24 4.51 19.26
N LEU A 486 -25.87 5.56 19.80
CA LEU A 486 -26.28 5.66 21.20
C LEU A 486 -27.40 4.66 21.54
N GLU A 487 -28.42 4.58 20.68
CA GLU A 487 -29.57 3.67 20.88
C GLU A 487 -29.15 2.19 20.77
N LEU A 488 -28.32 1.85 19.78
CA LEU A 488 -27.74 0.50 19.69
C LEU A 488 -26.79 0.19 20.86
N GLY A 489 -26.06 1.18 21.35
CA GLY A 489 -25.19 1.07 22.53
C GLY A 489 -25.98 0.76 23.80
N ARG A 490 -27.14 1.42 23.98
CA ARG A 490 -28.08 1.20 25.09
C ARG A 490 -28.66 -0.22 25.07
N ARG A 491 -29.11 -0.70 23.90
CA ARG A 491 -29.75 -2.02 23.76
C ARG A 491 -28.80 -3.21 23.89
N ARG A 492 -27.51 -3.05 23.56
CA ARG A 492 -26.51 -4.15 23.56
C ARG A 492 -25.53 -4.12 24.73
N GLY A 493 -25.63 -3.15 25.64
CA GLY A 493 -24.74 -3.03 26.80
C GLY A 493 -23.26 -2.87 26.45
N ARG A 494 -22.94 -2.44 25.22
CA ARG A 494 -21.57 -2.20 24.73
C ARG A 494 -21.56 -0.97 23.83
N TYR A 495 -20.70 -0.01 24.15
CA TYR A 495 -20.41 1.14 23.29
C TYR A 495 -19.74 0.65 21.99
N LEU A 496 -20.41 0.88 20.85
CA LEU A 496 -19.90 0.52 19.53
C LEU A 496 -19.05 1.68 18.98
N VAL A 497 -17.72 1.57 19.13
CA VAL A 497 -16.74 2.60 18.70
C VAL A 497 -16.80 2.92 17.20
N ARG A 498 -17.30 1.99 16.36
CA ARG A 498 -17.27 2.10 14.89
C ARG A 498 -18.32 3.06 14.29
N PRO A 499 -19.63 2.95 14.57
CA PRO A 499 -20.62 3.92 14.08
C PRO A 499 -20.40 5.33 14.63
N GLN A 500 -19.80 5.47 15.83
CA GLN A 500 -19.44 6.76 16.41
C GLN A 500 -18.31 7.45 15.63
N ALA A 501 -17.31 6.70 15.13
CA ALA A 501 -16.25 7.25 14.31
C ALA A 501 -16.76 7.78 12.95
N PHE A 502 -17.76 7.12 12.34
CA PHE A 502 -18.40 7.58 11.11
C PHE A 502 -19.27 8.83 11.32
N ALA A 503 -20.01 8.90 12.43
CA ALA A 503 -20.73 10.11 12.81
C ALA A 503 -19.77 11.31 12.96
N ALA A 504 -18.63 11.10 13.63
CA ALA A 504 -17.61 12.13 13.80
C ALA A 504 -16.96 12.57 12.50
N SER A 505 -16.67 11.65 11.57
CA SER A 505 -16.11 12.01 10.26
C SER A 505 -17.10 12.83 9.43
N ALA A 506 -18.39 12.46 9.40
CA ALA A 506 -19.41 13.24 8.71
C ALA A 506 -19.56 14.67 9.28
N VAL A 507 -19.62 14.80 10.61
CA VAL A 507 -19.71 16.11 11.27
C VAL A 507 -18.45 16.94 11.02
N THR A 508 -17.27 16.32 11.07
CA THR A 508 -15.99 17.01 10.84
C THR A 508 -15.87 17.49 9.38
N LEU A 509 -16.26 16.66 8.42
CA LEU A 509 -16.24 17.03 7.00
C LEU A 509 -17.29 18.09 6.67
N ALA A 510 -18.48 18.05 7.29
CA ALA A 510 -19.49 19.11 7.19
C ALA A 510 -18.94 20.44 7.71
N VAL A 511 -18.32 20.43 8.90
CA VAL A 511 -17.70 21.64 9.47
C VAL A 511 -16.53 22.13 8.62
N LEU A 512 -15.68 21.23 8.10
CA LEU A 512 -14.56 21.62 7.27
C LEU A 512 -15.01 22.22 5.93
N LYS A 513 -16.04 21.64 5.28
CA LYS A 513 -16.64 22.21 4.07
C LYS A 513 -17.28 23.57 4.34
N LEU A 514 -18.01 23.70 5.45
CA LEU A 514 -18.59 24.96 5.91
C LEU A 514 -17.49 26.03 6.04
N LEU A 515 -16.37 25.71 6.70
CA LEU A 515 -15.27 26.65 6.97
C LEU A 515 -14.42 27.01 5.75
N VAL A 516 -14.22 26.08 4.80
CA VAL A 516 -13.29 26.25 3.67
C VAL A 516 -14.00 26.72 2.40
N VAL A 517 -15.18 26.17 2.12
CA VAL A 517 -15.89 26.37 0.85
C VAL A 517 -17.03 27.36 1.02
N ASP A 518 -17.90 27.14 2.01
CA ASP A 518 -19.11 27.97 2.18
C ASP A 518 -18.76 29.34 2.78
N MET A 519 -17.79 29.43 3.71
CA MET A 519 -17.32 30.71 4.27
C MET A 519 -16.64 31.63 3.24
N ALA A 520 -16.14 31.11 2.13
CA ALA A 520 -15.45 31.92 1.12
C ALA A 520 -16.41 32.90 0.42
N GLN A 521 -17.72 32.58 0.39
CA GLN A 521 -18.75 33.35 -0.31
C GLN A 521 -19.64 34.18 0.62
N VAL A 522 -19.49 34.04 1.94
CA VAL A 522 -20.37 34.67 2.95
C VAL A 522 -19.74 35.93 3.54
N SER A 523 -20.55 36.97 3.75
CA SER A 523 -20.12 38.26 4.30
C SER A 523 -19.54 38.12 5.72
N ALA A 524 -18.62 39.03 6.08
CA ALA A 524 -17.88 38.98 7.34
C ALA A 524 -18.79 38.98 8.60
N LEU A 525 -20.00 39.55 8.50
CA LEU A 525 -20.96 39.64 9.60
C LEU A 525 -21.63 38.30 9.95
N VAL A 526 -21.85 37.43 8.95
CA VAL A 526 -22.46 36.10 9.14
C VAL A 526 -21.39 35.02 9.43
N ARG A 527 -20.15 35.27 9.03
CA ARG A 527 -18.98 34.41 9.25
C ARG A 527 -18.68 34.20 10.74
N ILE A 528 -18.79 35.23 11.56
CA ILE A 528 -18.45 35.20 12.99
C ILE A 528 -19.35 34.24 13.80
N PRO A 529 -20.70 34.33 13.76
CA PRO A 529 -21.55 33.40 14.51
C PRO A 529 -21.44 31.95 14.00
N LEU A 530 -21.20 31.73 12.70
CA LEU A 530 -20.98 30.39 12.15
C LEU A 530 -19.65 29.77 12.61
N PHE A 531 -18.59 30.57 12.75
CA PHE A 531 -17.32 30.14 13.39
C PHE A 531 -17.52 29.78 14.86
N LEU A 532 -18.28 30.59 15.60
CA LEU A 532 -18.56 30.33 17.02
C LEU A 532 -19.40 29.05 17.21
N GLY A 533 -20.45 28.88 16.41
CA GLY A 533 -21.36 27.74 16.48
C GLY A 533 -20.69 26.42 16.07
N SER A 534 -19.89 26.43 15.00
CA SER A 534 -19.12 25.25 14.58
C SER A 534 -18.01 24.89 15.58
N GLY A 535 -17.35 25.88 16.17
CA GLY A 535 -16.39 25.67 17.27
C GLY A 535 -17.02 25.02 18.50
N LEU A 536 -18.20 25.50 18.93
CA LEU A 536 -18.95 24.91 20.04
C LEU A 536 -19.41 23.48 19.74
N ALA A 537 -19.84 23.20 18.50
CA ALA A 537 -20.22 21.85 18.08
C ALA A 537 -19.01 20.88 18.13
N LEU A 538 -17.84 21.30 17.66
CA LEU A 538 -16.60 20.50 17.73
C LEU A 538 -16.17 20.23 19.18
N ILE A 539 -16.31 21.23 20.07
CA ILE A 539 -16.03 21.07 21.50
C ILE A 539 -17.01 20.08 22.13
N ALA A 540 -18.30 20.15 21.81
CA ALA A 540 -19.31 19.22 22.33
C ALA A 540 -19.05 17.78 21.88
N VAL A 541 -18.70 17.58 20.60
CA VAL A 541 -18.31 16.26 20.07
C VAL A 541 -17.03 15.75 20.76
N SER A 542 -16.01 16.60 20.90
CA SER A 542 -14.75 16.25 21.58
C SER A 542 -14.96 15.85 23.04
N ALA A 543 -15.75 16.63 23.80
CA ALA A 543 -16.08 16.34 25.19
C ALA A 543 -16.84 15.01 25.35
N PHE A 544 -17.74 14.70 24.42
CA PHE A 544 -18.46 13.44 24.38
C PHE A 544 -17.52 12.23 24.14
N PHE A 545 -16.57 12.34 23.21
CA PHE A 545 -15.57 11.29 22.96
C PHE A 545 -14.65 11.04 24.16
N GLN A 546 -14.22 12.11 24.84
CA GLN A 546 -13.40 11.97 26.05
C GLN A 546 -14.15 11.28 27.20
N ARG A 547 -15.47 11.49 27.31
CA ARG A 547 -16.31 10.78 28.27
C ARG A 547 -16.53 9.31 27.89
N ALA A 548 -16.71 9.02 26.60
CA ALA A 548 -16.84 7.64 26.10
C ALA A 548 -15.54 6.83 26.27
N ALA A 549 -14.37 7.47 26.16
CA ALA A 549 -13.06 6.84 26.35
C ALA A 549 -12.72 6.50 27.82
N LYS A 550 -13.42 7.11 28.80
CA LYS A 550 -13.19 6.93 30.24
C LYS A 550 -14.04 5.83 30.89
N LEU A 551 -14.95 5.18 30.15
CA LEU A 551 -15.79 4.12 30.70
C LEU A 551 -15.01 2.79 30.76
N PRO A 552 -14.82 2.18 31.95
CA PRO A 552 -14.20 0.87 32.06
C PRO A 552 -15.05 -0.14 31.29
N THR A 553 -14.41 -0.93 30.42
CA THR A 553 -15.03 -2.12 29.85
C THR A 553 -15.38 -3.09 30.97
N ALA A 554 -16.59 -3.01 31.50
CA ALA A 554 -17.10 -3.93 32.50
C ALA A 554 -17.17 -5.34 31.90
N GLY A 555 -16.30 -6.24 32.39
CA GLY A 555 -16.31 -7.63 31.97
C GLY A 555 -15.17 -8.47 32.52
N ARG A 556 -15.42 -9.08 33.69
CA ARG A 556 -14.77 -10.27 34.30
C ARG A 556 -13.47 -10.07 35.09
N VAL A 557 -13.64 -9.88 36.40
CA VAL A 557 -13.05 -10.79 37.39
C VAL A 557 -14.14 -11.12 38.41
N THR A 558 -14.73 -12.30 38.28
CA THR A 558 -15.53 -12.93 39.35
C THR A 558 -14.58 -13.26 40.50
N ARG A 559 -14.64 -12.49 41.59
CA ARG A 559 -14.10 -12.92 42.89
C ARG A 559 -15.12 -13.87 43.52
N ALA A 560 -14.97 -15.16 43.24
CA ALA A 560 -15.55 -16.22 44.04
C ALA A 560 -14.42 -16.76 44.93
N THR A 561 -14.62 -16.63 46.24
CA THR A 561 -13.97 -17.29 47.41
C THR A 561 -14.19 -16.28 48.54
N GLY A 562 -14.97 -16.51 49.58
CA GLY A 562 -15.56 -17.73 50.11
C GLY A 562 -15.74 -17.42 51.58
N SER A 563 -16.91 -16.93 51.97
CA SER A 563 -17.29 -16.77 53.37
C SER A 563 -17.72 -18.13 53.91
N VAL A 564 -17.05 -18.62 54.95
CA VAL A 564 -17.61 -19.59 55.90
C VAL A 564 -17.28 -19.11 57.33
N PRO A 565 -18.20 -19.24 58.31
CA PRO A 565 -18.19 -18.49 59.57
C PRO A 565 -17.85 -19.34 60.82
N ALA A 566 -17.78 -18.64 61.96
CA ALA A 566 -17.90 -19.07 63.37
C ALA A 566 -16.65 -19.58 64.12
N ALA A 567 -16.31 -18.91 65.25
CA ALA A 567 -16.60 -19.38 66.62
C ALA A 567 -15.77 -18.62 67.70
N GLY A 568 -16.43 -18.13 68.76
CA GLY A 568 -15.86 -18.08 70.12
C GLY A 568 -15.38 -16.74 70.70
N GLN A 569 -16.29 -15.92 71.25
CA GLN A 569 -16.07 -15.32 72.58
C GLN A 569 -16.15 -16.48 73.61
N ILE A 570 -15.36 -16.54 74.70
CA ILE A 570 -15.63 -15.90 76.00
C ILE A 570 -14.44 -16.11 76.98
N SER A 571 -14.11 -15.04 77.72
CA SER A 571 -13.38 -14.91 79.02
C SER A 571 -11.88 -15.26 79.08
N GLY A 572 -11.03 -14.56 79.84
CA GLY A 572 -11.20 -13.43 80.74
C GLY A 572 -9.98 -13.28 81.66
N ARG A 573 -9.52 -12.05 81.89
CA ARG A 573 -9.07 -11.50 83.19
C ARG A 573 -8.74 -10.01 83.02
#